data_AF-A0A7M2X6Z4-F1
#
_entry.id   AF-A0A7M2X6Z4-F1
#
_cell.length_a   1.000
_cell.length_b   1.000
_cell.length_c   1.000
_cell.angle_alpha   90.00
_cell.angle_beta   90.00
_cell.angle_gamma   90.00
#
_symmetry.space_group_name_H-M   'P 1'
#
loop_
_entity.id
_entity.type
_entity.pdbx_description
1 polymer ?
#
loop_
_entity_poly.entity_id
_entity_poly.type
_entity_poly.pdbx_seq_one_letter_code
_entity_poly.pdbx_strand_id
1 'polypeptide(L)'
;MRVSRRSMLKGSALAGAVAATPAVAAMASPVPLVVFDSRIPESAAFAAAKDTQRAIDLALGAADAARAIKFPQVVTGLTRWSDWTALRGVMEAQGLRLSDEIRAAAPLSGRTHLFLWTMTAR
;
A
#
# COMPACT_ATOMS: atom_id res chain seq x y z
N MET A 1 -44.57 48.38 -20.90
CA MET A 1 -45.34 47.61 -19.89
C MET A 1 -44.66 46.25 -19.76
N ARG A 2 -43.93 45.95 -18.68
CA ARG A 2 -44.43 45.36 -17.41
C ARG A 2 -45.29 44.12 -17.68
N VAL A 3 -44.73 42.92 -17.47
CA VAL A 3 -44.99 42.04 -16.31
C VAL A 3 -44.41 40.66 -16.61
N SER A 4 -43.43 40.27 -15.79
CA SER A 4 -43.17 38.88 -15.43
C SER A 4 -44.02 38.54 -14.19
N ARG A 5 -44.76 37.43 -14.25
CA ARG A 5 -45.24 36.56 -13.15
C ARG A 5 -46.46 35.73 -13.59
N ARG A 6 -46.21 34.54 -14.12
CA ARG A 6 -47.06 33.32 -14.07
C ARG A 6 -46.36 32.31 -14.98
N SER A 7 -45.50 31.44 -14.46
CA SER A 7 -45.84 30.31 -13.59
C SER A 7 -46.91 29.42 -14.21
N MET A 8 -46.65 28.12 -14.10
CA MET A 8 -47.57 27.00 -14.29
C MET A 8 -47.66 26.52 -15.75
N LEU A 9 -46.89 25.49 -16.11
CA LEU A 9 -47.28 24.09 -15.92
C LEU A 9 -46.40 23.11 -16.75
N LYS A 10 -46.08 22.00 -16.08
CA LYS A 10 -46.08 20.61 -16.59
C LYS A 10 -44.91 20.09 -17.44
N GLY A 11 -44.41 18.94 -16.98
CA GLY A 11 -43.80 17.89 -17.79
C GLY A 11 -42.28 17.96 -17.75
N SER A 12 -41.53 16.90 -17.45
CA SER A 12 -41.87 15.48 -17.46
C SER A 12 -40.80 14.67 -16.72
N ALA A 13 -41.28 13.62 -16.07
CA ALA A 13 -40.58 12.50 -15.45
C ALA A 13 -39.13 12.25 -15.87
N LEU A 14 -38.23 12.22 -14.88
CA LEU A 14 -37.02 11.41 -14.94
C LEU A 14 -37.25 10.17 -14.08
N ALA A 15 -37.74 9.11 -14.73
CA ALA A 15 -37.56 7.76 -14.24
C ALA A 15 -36.09 7.40 -14.42
N GLY A 16 -35.39 7.22 -13.31
CA GLY A 16 -34.04 6.65 -13.28
C GLY A 16 -33.98 5.67 -12.12
N ALA A 17 -34.15 4.40 -12.42
CA ALA A 17 -33.97 3.32 -11.45
C ALA A 17 -32.55 3.40 -10.89
N VAL A 18 -32.41 3.78 -9.61
CA VAL A 18 -31.13 3.63 -8.92
C VAL A 18 -31.04 2.16 -8.54
N ALA A 19 -30.23 1.44 -9.32
CA ALA A 19 -29.88 0.05 -9.06
C ALA A 19 -29.42 -0.10 -7.62
N ALA A 20 -29.98 -1.08 -6.91
CA ALA A 20 -29.48 -1.52 -5.63
C ALA A 20 -28.01 -1.92 -5.81
N THR A 21 -27.09 -1.13 -5.27
CA THR A 21 -25.69 -1.51 -5.17
C THR A 21 -25.62 -2.65 -4.16
N PRO A 22 -25.14 -3.85 -4.54
CA PRO A 22 -24.88 -4.87 -3.55
C PRO A 22 -23.86 -4.33 -2.57
N ALA A 23 -24.18 -4.42 -1.28
CA ALA A 23 -23.26 -4.16 -0.20
C ALA A 23 -22.01 -5.03 -0.44
N VAL A 24 -20.94 -4.41 -0.92
CA VAL A 24 -19.64 -5.06 -1.04
C VAL A 24 -19.25 -5.39 0.40
N ALA A 25 -19.27 -6.68 0.73
CA ALA A 25 -18.72 -7.17 1.97
C ALA A 25 -17.33 -6.54 2.10
N ALA A 26 -17.11 -5.76 3.16
CA ALA A 26 -15.79 -5.26 3.51
C ALA A 26 -14.94 -6.49 3.80
N MET A 27 -14.31 -7.04 2.75
CA MET A 27 -13.31 -8.08 2.88
C MET A 27 -12.24 -7.46 3.78
N ALA A 28 -12.05 -8.06 4.96
CA ALA A 28 -11.00 -7.66 5.88
C ALA A 28 -9.70 -7.58 5.07
N SER A 29 -9.26 -6.35 4.79
CA SER A 29 -8.04 -6.16 4.01
C SER A 29 -6.91 -6.73 4.84
N PRO A 30 -6.13 -7.69 4.31
CA PRO A 30 -5.08 -8.32 5.09
C PRO A 30 -4.14 -7.25 5.63
N VAL A 31 -3.82 -7.31 6.92
CA VAL A 31 -2.91 -6.36 7.58
C VAL A 31 -1.56 -6.44 6.86
N PRO A 32 -1.13 -5.37 6.16
CA PRO A 32 0.10 -5.41 5.40
C PRO A 32 1.30 -5.43 6.34
N LEU A 33 2.27 -6.30 6.06
CA LEU A 33 3.53 -6.36 6.77
C LEU A 33 4.48 -5.30 6.18
N VAL A 34 5.01 -4.43 7.03
CA VAL A 34 5.97 -3.41 6.60
C VAL A 34 7.39 -3.85 6.89
N VAL A 35 8.29 -3.77 5.90
CA VAL A 35 9.72 -4.02 6.07
C VAL A 35 10.50 -2.72 5.88
N PHE A 36 11.34 -2.38 6.85
CA PHE A 36 12.10 -1.13 6.85
C PHE A 36 13.49 -1.34 7.47
N ASP A 37 14.38 -0.37 7.30
CA ASP A 37 15.69 -0.33 7.95
C ASP A 37 15.79 0.94 8.79
N SER A 38 15.77 0.81 10.12
CA SER A 38 15.83 1.97 11.03
C SER A 38 17.15 2.75 10.96
N ARG A 39 18.20 2.18 10.36
CA ARG A 39 19.47 2.89 10.11
C ARG A 39 19.32 3.95 9.01
N ILE A 40 18.22 3.94 8.26
CA ILE A 40 17.93 4.87 7.18
C ILE A 40 16.70 5.71 7.57
N PRO A 41 16.86 7.04 7.80
CA PRO A 41 15.77 7.89 8.27
C PRO A 41 14.52 7.85 7.39
N GLU A 42 14.67 7.81 6.06
CA GLU A 42 13.57 7.76 5.12
C GLU A 42 12.79 6.45 5.20
N SER A 43 13.48 5.34 5.45
CA SER A 43 12.87 4.02 5.64
C SER A 43 12.13 3.94 6.98
N ALA A 44 12.72 4.48 8.05
CA ALA A 44 12.07 4.59 9.35
C ALA A 44 10.80 5.47 9.29
N ALA A 45 10.89 6.63 8.61
CA ALA A 45 9.75 7.51 8.40
C ALA A 45 8.64 6.85 7.58
N PHE A 46 9.00 6.06 6.57
CA PHE A 46 8.05 5.25 5.80
C PHE A 46 7.28 4.26 6.68
N ALA A 47 7.96 3.55 7.57
CA ALA A 47 7.30 2.62 8.50
C ALA A 47 6.39 3.36 9.49
N ALA A 48 6.84 4.49 10.05
CA ALA A 48 6.05 5.30 10.96
C ALA A 48 4.77 5.85 10.31
N ALA A 49 4.82 6.18 9.01
CA ALA A 49 3.67 6.72 8.27
C ALA A 49 2.59 5.66 7.93
N LYS A 50 2.91 4.36 8.00
CA LYS A 50 2.02 3.29 7.56
C LYS A 50 1.07 2.77 8.65
N ASP A 51 1.20 3.23 9.90
CA ASP A 51 0.40 2.84 11.07
C ASP A 51 0.01 1.34 11.09
N THR A 52 1.00 0.48 10.79
CA THR A 52 0.76 -0.96 10.75
C THR A 52 1.17 -1.60 12.07
N GLN A 53 0.31 -2.47 12.61
CA GLN A 53 0.65 -3.30 13.77
C GLN A 53 1.74 -4.36 13.49
N ARG A 54 2.15 -4.54 12.23
CA ARG A 54 3.15 -5.53 11.81
C ARG A 54 4.25 -4.86 10.99
N ALA A 55 5.37 -4.57 11.66
CA ALA A 55 6.57 -4.03 11.03
C ALA A 55 7.81 -4.86 11.41
N ILE A 56 8.76 -5.00 10.48
CA ILE A 56 10.03 -5.69 10.66
C ILE A 56 11.15 -4.72 10.34
N ASP A 57 12.05 -4.54 11.32
CA ASP A 57 13.24 -3.73 11.18
C ASP A 57 14.46 -4.59 10.79
N LEU A 58 15.04 -4.27 9.64
CA LEU A 58 16.24 -4.89 9.09
C LEU A 58 17.51 -4.53 9.86
N ALA A 59 17.50 -3.47 10.66
CA ALA A 59 18.64 -3.11 11.50
C ALA A 59 18.97 -4.19 12.54
N LEU A 60 18.01 -5.05 12.86
CA LEU A 60 18.19 -6.21 13.74
C LEU A 60 18.89 -7.39 13.04
N GLY A 61 18.94 -7.40 11.70
CA GLY A 61 19.59 -8.42 10.90
C GLY A 61 18.66 -9.05 9.86
N ALA A 62 19.15 -9.19 8.62
CA ALA A 62 18.35 -9.72 7.50
C ALA A 62 17.89 -11.18 7.72
N ALA A 63 18.71 -12.01 8.37
CA ALA A 63 18.36 -13.40 8.68
C ALA A 63 17.21 -13.49 9.70
N ASP A 64 17.24 -12.64 10.73
CA ASP A 64 16.19 -12.60 11.74
C ASP A 64 14.89 -11.99 11.18
N ALA A 65 15.01 -10.98 10.32
CA ALA A 65 13.90 -10.45 9.55
C ALA A 65 13.24 -11.54 8.69
N ALA A 66 14.03 -12.32 7.93
CA ALA A 66 13.51 -13.42 7.12
C ALA A 66 12.75 -14.47 7.95
N ARG A 67 13.22 -14.79 9.16
CA ARG A 67 12.52 -15.72 10.08
C ARG A 67 11.27 -15.11 10.70
N ALA A 68 11.25 -13.79 10.90
CA ALA A 68 10.10 -13.06 11.44
C ALA A 68 8.96 -12.94 10.42
N ILE A 69 9.25 -12.98 9.12
CA ILE A 69 8.25 -13.02 8.05
C ILE A 69 7.52 -14.38 8.07
N LYS A 70 6.35 -14.41 8.72
CA LYS A 70 5.49 -15.61 8.82
C LYS A 70 4.19 -15.43 8.05
N PHE A 71 4.12 -16.06 6.88
CA PHE A 71 2.93 -16.17 6.02
C PHE A 71 2.18 -14.84 5.80
N PRO A 72 2.85 -13.78 5.33
CA PRO A 72 2.17 -12.54 5.00
C PRO A 72 1.33 -12.69 3.74
N GLN A 73 0.19 -12.01 3.72
CA GLN A 73 -0.65 -11.87 2.52
C GLN A 73 -0.19 -10.70 1.65
N VAL A 74 0.27 -9.62 2.29
CA VAL A 74 0.82 -8.43 1.63
C VAL A 74 2.05 -8.00 2.43
N VAL A 75 3.16 -7.76 1.72
CA VAL A 75 4.38 -7.19 2.28
C VAL A 75 4.76 -5.97 1.47
N THR A 76 4.96 -4.85 2.13
CA THR A 76 5.49 -3.65 1.49
C THR A 76 6.76 -3.24 2.22
N GLY A 77 7.80 -2.86 1.50
CA GLY A 77 9.02 -2.38 2.12
C GLY A 77 9.65 -1.21 1.39
N LEU A 78 10.39 -0.41 2.15
CA LEU A 78 11.27 0.62 1.62
C LEU A 78 12.68 0.34 2.12
N THR A 79 13.50 -0.32 1.31
CA THR A 79 14.80 -0.85 1.75
C THR A 79 15.89 -0.56 0.73
N ARG A 80 17.15 -0.90 1.03
CA ARG A 80 18.20 -0.91 -0.01
C ARG A 80 17.97 -2.07 -0.97
N TRP A 81 18.58 -1.98 -2.14
CA TRP A 81 18.56 -3.05 -3.15
C TRP A 81 19.09 -4.39 -2.60
N SER A 82 20.21 -4.35 -1.86
CA SER A 82 20.81 -5.56 -1.28
C SER A 82 19.84 -6.29 -0.34
N ASP A 83 19.16 -5.55 0.53
CA ASP A 83 18.26 -6.14 1.52
C ASP A 83 16.98 -6.66 0.85
N TRP A 84 16.47 -5.92 -0.14
CA TRP A 84 15.34 -6.35 -0.96
C TRP A 84 15.63 -7.68 -1.66
N THR A 85 16.74 -7.75 -2.41
CA THR A 85 17.11 -8.97 -3.14
C THR A 85 17.34 -10.17 -2.22
N ALA A 86 17.88 -9.95 -1.02
CA ALA A 86 18.07 -11.01 -0.03
C ALA A 86 16.74 -11.58 0.50
N LEU A 87 15.76 -10.71 0.76
CA LEU A 87 14.45 -11.13 1.29
C LEU A 87 13.52 -11.70 0.22
N ARG A 88 13.66 -11.27 -1.03
CA ARG A 88 12.77 -11.65 -2.14
C ARG A 88 12.62 -13.17 -2.26
N GLY A 89 13.72 -13.92 -2.24
CA GLY A 89 13.68 -15.38 -2.38
C GLY A 89 12.88 -16.07 -1.26
N VAL A 90 12.95 -15.55 -0.03
CA VAL A 90 12.18 -16.05 1.12
C VAL A 90 10.69 -15.81 0.92
N MET A 91 10.31 -14.62 0.47
CA MET A 91 8.91 -14.28 0.21
C MET A 91 8.34 -15.04 -1.00
N GLU A 92 9.13 -15.21 -2.07
CA GLU A 92 8.73 -15.99 -3.25
C GLU A 92 8.52 -17.47 -2.92
N ALA A 93 9.35 -18.04 -2.04
CA ALA A 93 9.19 -19.41 -1.54
C ALA A 93 7.94 -19.57 -0.67
N GLN A 94 7.46 -18.49 -0.03
CA GLN A 94 6.19 -18.45 0.70
C GLN A 94 4.97 -18.22 -0.21
N GLY A 95 5.16 -18.17 -1.55
CA GLY A 95 4.08 -17.99 -2.51
C GLY A 95 3.75 -16.54 -2.84
N LEU A 96 4.48 -15.57 -2.28
CA LEU A 96 4.30 -14.17 -2.67
C LEU A 96 4.92 -13.91 -4.05
N ARG A 97 4.36 -12.92 -4.74
CA ARG A 97 4.86 -12.43 -6.02
C ARG A 97 5.04 -10.93 -5.97
N LEU A 98 6.04 -10.45 -6.70
CA LEU A 98 6.29 -9.03 -6.86
C LEU A 98 5.10 -8.40 -7.61
N SER A 99 4.52 -7.38 -7.00
CA SER A 99 3.37 -6.64 -7.53
C SER A 99 3.78 -5.26 -7.99
N ASP A 100 4.65 -4.60 -7.23
CA ASP A 100 5.19 -3.29 -7.58
C ASP A 100 6.64 -3.16 -7.10
N GLU A 101 7.47 -2.47 -7.88
CA GLU A 101 8.86 -2.15 -7.57
C GLU A 101 9.21 -0.78 -8.16
N ILE A 102 9.47 0.18 -7.29
CA ILE A 102 9.78 1.55 -7.63
C ILE A 102 11.09 1.91 -6.96
N ARG A 103 12.07 2.33 -7.75
CA ARG A 103 13.26 2.98 -7.20
C ARG A 103 12.82 4.31 -6.59
N ALA A 104 12.88 4.42 -5.28
CA ALA A 104 12.60 5.68 -4.61
C ALA A 104 13.70 6.68 -4.99
N ALA A 105 13.30 7.93 -5.22
CA ALA A 105 14.24 8.99 -5.50
C ALA A 105 15.24 9.08 -4.35
N ALA A 106 16.53 8.94 -4.69
CA ALA A 106 17.62 9.04 -3.73
C ALA A 106 17.69 10.47 -3.17
N PRO A 107 18.19 10.63 -1.93
CA PRO A 107 17.67 11.61 -0.99
C PRO A 107 18.25 13.01 -1.20
N LEU A 108 17.67 13.99 -0.48
CA LEU A 108 18.26 15.31 -0.19
C LEU A 108 19.73 15.21 0.32
N SER A 109 20.14 14.07 0.89
CA SER A 109 21.51 13.81 1.40
C SER A 109 22.44 13.03 0.44
N GLY A 110 21.97 12.67 -0.76
CA GLY A 110 22.78 12.15 -1.88
C GLY A 110 23.33 10.72 -1.78
N ARG A 111 23.02 9.93 -0.75
CA ARG A 111 23.76 8.66 -0.47
C ARG A 111 22.98 7.34 -0.52
N THR A 112 21.66 7.34 -0.77
CA THR A 112 20.89 6.10 -0.58
C THR A 112 19.93 5.80 -1.73
N HIS A 113 20.17 4.71 -2.46
CA HIS A 113 19.23 4.17 -3.45
C HIS A 113 18.23 3.25 -2.76
N LEU A 114 17.13 3.83 -2.29
CA LEU A 114 16.03 3.07 -1.71
C LEU A 114 15.11 2.53 -2.81
N PHE A 115 14.51 1.38 -2.53
CA PHE A 115 13.54 0.73 -3.37
C PHE A 115 12.27 0.52 -2.55
N LEU A 116 11.18 1.09 -3.04
CA LEU A 116 9.83 0.80 -2.59
C LEU A 116 9.36 -0.43 -3.36
N TRP A 117 8.94 -1.46 -2.66
CA TRP A 117 8.47 -2.69 -3.28
C TRP A 117 7.25 -3.22 -2.54
N THR A 118 6.38 -3.90 -3.27
CA THR A 118 5.22 -4.58 -2.72
C THR A 118 5.14 -6.00 -3.27
N MET A 119 4.99 -6.97 -2.39
CA MET A 119 4.71 -8.35 -2.73
C MET A 119 3.35 -8.76 -2.17
N THR A 120 2.60 -9.53 -2.95
CA THR A 120 1.29 -10.06 -2.54
C THR A 120 1.25 -11.57 -2.75
N ALA A 121 0.58 -12.28 -1.85
CA ALA A 121 0.20 -13.68 -2.07
C ALA A 121 -0.75 -13.76 -3.28
N ARG A 122 -0.59 -14.80 -4.09
CA ARG A 122 -1.51 -15.12 -5.20
C ARG A 122 -2.41 -16.28 -4.82
#